data_AF-A0A086Q0L2-F1
#
_entry.id   AF-A0A086Q0L2-F1
#
_cell.length_a   1.000
_cell.length_b   1.000
_cell.length_c   1.000
_cell.angle_alpha   90.00
_cell.angle_beta   90.00
_cell.angle_gamma   90.00
#
_symmetry.space_group_name_H-M   'P 1'
#
loop_
_entity.id
_entity.type
_entity.pdbx_description
1 polymer ?
#
loop_
_entity_poly.entity_id
_entity_poly.type
_entity_poly.pdbx_seq_one_letter_code
_entity_poly.pdbx_strand_id
1 'polypeptide(L)' 'MESVLLQPIISSNFHKCGGKPVRLGIDEAGRGCVLGAMVYACFFCAAEDEKKELKALNVD' A
#
# COMPACT_ATOMS: atom_id res chain seq x y z
N MET A 1 -5.08 -14.74 -35.63
CA MET A 1 -5.05 -13.43 -34.96
C MET A 1 -4.91 -13.73 -33.47
N GLU A 2 -3.67 -13.80 -32.97
CA GLU A 2 -3.44 -14.07 -31.55
C GLU A 2 -3.98 -12.91 -30.74
N SER A 3 -4.86 -13.20 -29.79
CA SER A 3 -5.28 -12.23 -28.79
C SER A 3 -4.04 -11.83 -28.02
N VAL A 4 -3.68 -10.56 -28.09
CA VAL A 4 -2.65 -9.98 -27.22
C VAL A 4 -3.23 -10.05 -25.81
N LEU A 5 -2.92 -11.13 -25.10
CA LEU A 5 -3.19 -11.30 -23.68
C LEU A 5 -2.55 -10.09 -22.98
N LEU A 6 -3.39 -9.20 -22.45
CA LEU A 6 -2.97 -8.12 -21.56
C LEU A 6 -2.23 -8.75 -20.38
N GLN A 7 -0.90 -8.82 -20.48
CA GLN A 7 -0.08 -9.26 -19.36
C GLN A 7 -0.16 -8.19 -18.26
N PRO A 8 -0.40 -8.59 -17.01
CA PRO A 8 -0.45 -7.64 -15.91
C PRO A 8 0.93 -6.99 -15.74
N ILE A 9 0.95 -5.66 -15.69
CA ILE A 9 2.16 -4.92 -15.31
C ILE A 9 2.34 -5.12 -13.80
N ILE A 10 3.35 -5.90 -13.42
CA ILE A 10 3.69 -6.13 -12.01
C ILE A 10 4.84 -5.20 -11.64
N SER A 11 4.57 -4.21 -10.78
CA SER A 11 5.58 -3.37 -10.14
C SER A 11 5.62 -3.65 -8.64
N SER A 12 6.81 -3.86 -8.07
CA SER A 12 6.99 -4.10 -6.63
C SER A 12 7.84 -3.00 -5.99
N ASN A 13 7.37 -2.47 -4.87
CA ASN A 13 8.06 -1.51 -4.03
C ASN A 13 8.67 -2.14 -2.76
N PHE A 14 8.58 -3.47 -2.59
CA PHE A 14 8.96 -4.16 -1.34
C PHE A 14 10.45 -4.03 -0.99
N HIS A 15 11.29 -3.75 -1.99
CA HIS A 15 12.73 -3.54 -1.79
C HIS A 15 13.05 -2.18 -1.13
N LYS A 16 12.11 -1.24 -1.02
CA LYS A 16 12.35 0.13 -0.53
C LYS A 16 12.97 0.19 0.87
N CYS A 17 12.67 -0.78 1.74
CA CYS A 17 13.19 -0.81 3.11
C CYS A 17 14.51 -1.57 3.26
N GLY A 18 15.10 -2.09 2.17
CA GLY A 18 16.44 -2.68 2.19
C GLY A 18 16.61 -3.87 3.14
N GLY A 19 15.55 -4.65 3.38
CA GLY A 19 15.58 -5.80 4.30
C GLY A 19 15.55 -5.45 5.78
N LYS A 20 15.41 -4.16 6.14
CA LYS A 20 15.25 -3.74 7.54
C LYS A 20 13.87 -4.14 8.07
N PRO A 21 13.71 -4.32 9.40
CA PRO A 21 12.39 -4.48 10.01
C PRO A 21 11.46 -3.34 9.62
N VAL A 22 10.22 -3.67 9.25
CA VAL A 22 9.21 -2.71 8.80
C VAL A 22 8.05 -2.61 9.78
N ARG A 23 7.38 -1.45 9.77
CA ARG A 23 6.04 -1.27 10.32
C ARG A 23 5.05 -1.40 9.18
N LEU A 24 3.96 -2.15 9.39
CA LEU A 24 2.89 -2.37 8.42
C LEU A 24 1.57 -1.95 9.06
N GLY A 25 0.91 -0.97 8.46
CA GLY A 25 -0.46 -0.58 8.76
C GLY A 25 -1.41 -1.10 7.68
N ILE A 26 -2.58 -1.57 8.09
CA ILE A 26 -3.63 -2.07 7.21
C ILE A 26 -4.91 -1.36 7.62
N ASP A 27 -5.66 -0.86 6.64
CA ASP A 27 -6.93 -0.18 6.88
C ASP A 27 -7.90 -0.39 5.72
N GLU A 28 -9.18 -0.13 5.97
CA GLU A 28 -10.24 -0.20 4.97
C GLU A 28 -11.09 1.06 4.88
N ALA A 29 -11.70 1.26 3.71
CA ALA A 29 -12.67 2.30 3.47
C ALA A 29 -13.90 1.75 2.73
N GLY A 30 -15.05 2.39 2.95
CA GLY A 30 -16.32 2.01 2.33
C GLY A 30 -17.14 0.99 3.13
N ARG A 31 -16.74 0.69 4.38
CA ARG A 31 -17.53 -0.17 5.27
C ARG A 31 -18.88 0.50 5.60
N GLY A 32 -19.98 -0.18 5.29
CA GLY A 32 -21.33 0.26 5.64
C GLY A 32 -22.00 1.21 4.64
N CYS A 33 -21.34 1.54 3.52
CA CYS A 33 -22.00 2.23 2.42
C CYS A 33 -23.02 1.31 1.74
N VAL A 34 -24.18 1.85 1.36
CA VAL A 34 -25.23 1.09 0.65
C VAL A 34 -24.83 0.77 -0.79
N LEU A 35 -24.06 1.67 -1.41
CA LEU A 35 -23.52 1.55 -2.76
C LEU A 35 -22.04 1.94 -2.76
N GLY A 36 -21.29 1.40 -3.73
CA GLY A 36 -19.86 1.63 -3.89
C GLY A 36 -19.01 0.42 -3.49
N ALA A 37 -17.74 0.43 -3.89
CA ALA A 37 -16.79 -0.63 -3.54
C ALA A 37 -16.21 -0.41 -2.14
N MET A 38 -15.95 -1.50 -1.43
CA MET A 38 -15.11 -1.51 -0.24
C MET A 38 -13.66 -1.73 -0.66
N VAL A 39 -12.73 -0.94 -0.11
CA VAL A 39 -11.31 -0.97 -0.49
C VAL A 39 -10.46 -1.23 0.73
N TYR A 40 -9.48 -2.11 0.59
CA TYR A 40 -8.42 -2.32 1.58
C TYR A 40 -7.10 -1.75 1.04
N ALA A 41 -6.35 -1.08 1.91
CA ALA A 41 -5.02 -0.58 1.61
C ALA A 41 -4.05 -0.95 2.73
N CYS A 42 -2.78 -1.01 2.38
CA CYS A 42 -1.71 -1.16 3.35
C CYS A 42 -0.59 -0.16 3.08
N PHE A 43 0.03 0.29 4.17
CA PHE A 43 1.21 1.14 4.15
C PHE A 43 2.33 0.49 4.94
N PHE A 44 3.55 0.56 4.41
CA PHE A 44 4.72 0.08 5.11
C PHE A 44 5.89 1.07 5.01
N CYS A 45 6.70 1.12 6.07
CA CYS A 45 7.94 1.89 6.12
C CYS A 45 8.96 1.18 7.03
N ALA A 46 10.23 1.61 6.98
CA ALA A 46 11.25 1.11 7.90
C ALA A 46 10.89 1.53 9.33
N ALA A 47 10.99 0.60 10.28
CA ALA A 47 10.51 0.82 11.66
C ALA A 47 11.23 1.98 12.38
N GLU A 48 12.46 2.29 11.97
CA GLU A 48 13.26 3.39 12.50
C GLU A 48 12.81 4.78 12.00
N ASP A 49 12.24 4.83 10.80
CA ASP A 49 11.86 6.07 10.11
C ASP A 49 10.36 6.41 10.23
N GLU A 50 9.55 5.51 10.80
CA GLU A 50 8.09 5.59 10.92
C GLU A 50 7.60 7.00 11.29
N LYS A 51 8.06 7.53 12.43
CA LYS A 51 7.62 8.85 12.93
C LYS A 51 7.96 9.99 11.97
N LYS A 52 9.09 9.88 11.27
CA LYS A 52 9.56 10.91 10.33
C LYS A 52 8.73 10.84 9.04
N GLU A 53 8.50 9.64 8.51
CA GLU A 53 7.73 9.47 7.28
C GLU A 53 6.25 9.80 7.47
N LEU A 54 5.62 9.31 8.54
CA LEU A 54 4.21 9.61 8.84
C LEU A 54 4.00 11.11 9.01
N LYS A 55 4.90 11.78 9.73
CA LYS A 55 4.85 13.24 9.88
C LYS A 55 5.06 13.98 8.55
N ALA A 56 5.95 13.51 7.69
CA ALA A 56 6.18 14.12 6.36
C ALA A 56 4.98 13.95 5.42
N LEU A 57 4.20 12.88 5.61
CA LEU A 57 2.96 12.62 4.88
C LEU A 57 1.76 13.41 5.43
N ASN A 58 1.92 14.12 6.57
CA ASN A 58 0.83 14.78 7.29
C ASN A 58 -0.35 13.82 7.55
N VAL A 59 -0.04 12.60 7.98
CA VAL A 59 -1.03 11.62 8.46
C VAL A 59 -0.86 11.48 9.97
N ASP A 60 -1.97 11.53 10.70
CA ASP A 60 -2.03 11.46 12.17
C ASP A 60 -1.90 10.03 12.69
#